data_AF-F8K4V4-F1
#
_entry.id   AF-F8K4V4-F1
#
_cell.length_a   1.000
_cell.length_b   1.000
_cell.length_c   1.000
_cell.angle_alpha   90.00
_cell.angle_beta   90.00
_cell.angle_gamma   90.00
#
_symmetry.space_group_name_H-M   'P 1'
#
loop_
_entity.id
_entity.type
_entity.pdbx_description
1 polymer ?
#
loop_
_entity_poly.entity_id
_entity_poly.type
_entity_poly.pdbx_seq_one_letter_code
_entity_poly.pdbx_strand_id
1 'polypeptide(L)'
;MTWDETDSAASDRLVAALADGEDRAVEAALRPKDLAEFVGQERVREQLDLVLKAARQRGGTADHVLLSGAPGLGKTTLSMIIAAEMGAPIRITSGPAIQHAGDLAAILSSLAEGEVLFLDEIHRMSRPAEEMLYMAMEDFRVDVVVGKGPGATAIPLELPPFTLVGATTRAGLLPPPLRDRFGFTGHMEFYAPAELERVLHRSARLLDVPLDAEGAAEIAGRSRGTPRIANRLLRRVRDFAQVKADGVVTREVAAAALDVYEVDGRGLDRLDRAVLDALLRLFGGGPVGLSTLAVAVGEERETVEEVAEPFLVREGLLARTPRGRIATPAAWAHLGLAPPQGTGAPGQQGLFGP
;
A
#
# COMPACT_ATOMS: atom_id res chain seq x y z
N MET A 1 -8.88 -34.48 -2.56
CA MET A 1 -8.60 -33.56 -1.44
C MET A 1 -7.10 -33.37 -1.39
N THR A 2 -6.63 -32.44 -2.21
CA THR A 2 -5.23 -32.00 -2.27
C THR A 2 -5.31 -30.55 -1.89
N TRP A 3 -5.00 -30.27 -0.63
CA TRP A 3 -4.80 -28.91 -0.16
C TRP A 3 -3.47 -28.46 -0.74
N ASP A 4 -3.51 -27.39 -1.54
CA ASP A 4 -2.34 -26.75 -2.12
C ASP A 4 -1.47 -26.19 -0.98
N GLU A 5 -0.26 -26.71 -0.83
CA GLU A 5 0.75 -26.32 0.17
C GLU A 5 1.54 -25.04 -0.23
N THR A 6 1.08 -24.31 -1.25
CA THR A 6 1.85 -23.23 -1.90
C THR A 6 1.60 -21.82 -1.36
N ASP A 7 0.66 -21.61 -0.43
CA ASP A 7 0.30 -20.27 0.08
C ASP A 7 1.06 -19.85 1.37
N SER A 8 1.98 -20.69 1.85
CA SER A 8 2.57 -20.56 3.20
C SER A 8 3.73 -19.54 3.32
N ALA A 9 4.52 -19.33 2.26
CA ALA A 9 5.79 -18.58 2.40
C ALA A 9 5.61 -17.04 2.42
N ALA A 10 4.56 -16.50 1.79
CA ALA A 10 4.31 -15.06 1.75
C ALA A 10 3.60 -14.52 3.02
N SER A 11 2.94 -15.41 3.79
CA SER A 11 2.07 -15.06 4.94
C SER A 11 2.84 -14.56 6.19
N ASP A 12 4.08 -15.01 6.39
CA ASP A 12 4.77 -14.85 7.68
C ASP A 12 5.58 -13.55 7.86
N ARG A 13 5.56 -12.63 6.87
CA ARG A 13 6.36 -11.39 6.96
C ARG A 13 5.69 -10.33 7.82
N LEU A 14 6.26 -10.06 8.98
CA LEU A 14 5.70 -9.08 9.93
C LEU A 14 5.54 -7.66 9.35
N VAL A 15 6.42 -7.25 8.44
CA VAL A 15 6.41 -5.90 7.89
C VAL A 15 5.82 -5.84 6.47
N ALA A 16 5.39 -6.98 5.93
CA ALA A 16 4.65 -7.00 4.68
C ALA A 16 3.23 -6.46 4.87
N ALA A 17 2.71 -5.86 3.80
CA ALA A 17 1.39 -5.23 3.81
C ALA A 17 0.22 -6.23 3.73
N LEU A 18 0.46 -7.53 3.55
CA LEU A 18 -0.57 -8.57 3.47
C LEU A 18 -0.83 -9.17 4.86
N ALA A 19 -2.11 -9.38 5.21
CA ALA A 19 -2.55 -9.82 6.53
C ALA A 19 -3.42 -11.10 6.45
N ASP A 20 -3.22 -12.00 7.42
CA ASP A 20 -3.95 -13.26 7.63
C ASP A 20 -5.41 -13.06 8.07
N GLY A 21 -6.22 -14.12 8.05
CA GLY A 21 -7.67 -14.07 8.29
C GLY A 21 -8.11 -13.48 9.64
N GLU A 22 -7.52 -13.89 10.76
CA GLU A 22 -7.82 -13.31 12.09
C GLU A 22 -7.29 -11.88 12.22
N ASP A 23 -6.14 -11.60 11.62
CA ASP A 23 -5.52 -10.27 11.59
C ASP A 23 -6.41 -9.24 10.87
N ARG A 24 -7.22 -9.66 9.87
CA ARG A 24 -8.14 -8.77 9.14
C ARG A 24 -9.29 -8.26 9.99
N ALA A 25 -9.86 -9.08 10.88
CA ALA A 25 -10.98 -8.65 11.73
C ALA A 25 -10.54 -7.60 12.75
N VAL A 26 -9.37 -7.83 13.37
CA VAL A 26 -8.77 -6.86 14.29
C VAL A 26 -8.35 -5.60 13.54
N GLU A 27 -7.75 -5.72 12.34
CA GLU A 27 -7.41 -4.57 11.50
C GLU A 27 -8.66 -3.73 11.17
N ALA A 28 -9.80 -4.36 10.86
CA ALA A 28 -11.04 -3.66 10.59
C ALA A 28 -11.54 -2.86 11.81
N ALA A 29 -11.44 -3.41 13.02
CA ALA A 29 -11.80 -2.71 14.26
C ALA A 29 -10.90 -1.50 14.56
N LEU A 30 -9.65 -1.52 14.09
CA LEU A 30 -8.70 -0.42 14.26
C LEU A 30 -8.87 0.70 13.23
N ARG A 31 -9.64 0.51 12.16
CA ARG A 31 -9.78 1.53 11.11
C ARG A 31 -10.50 2.78 11.66
N PRO A 32 -9.99 3.98 11.36
CA PRO A 32 -10.73 5.22 11.54
C PRO A 32 -12.09 5.17 10.85
N LYS A 33 -13.12 5.72 11.52
CA LYS A 33 -14.50 5.72 11.02
C LYS A 33 -14.89 6.99 10.27
N ASP A 34 -14.21 8.09 10.54
CA ASP A 34 -14.44 9.40 9.95
C ASP A 34 -13.12 10.13 9.67
N LEU A 35 -13.20 11.30 9.03
CA LEU A 35 -12.01 12.10 8.73
C LEU A 35 -11.31 12.64 9.98
N ALA A 36 -12.03 12.90 11.07
CA ALA A 36 -11.45 13.41 12.31
C ALA A 36 -10.56 12.37 13.02
N GLU A 37 -10.96 11.10 12.97
CA GLU A 37 -10.18 9.96 13.45
C GLU A 37 -9.03 9.58 12.51
N PHE A 38 -9.06 10.01 11.25
CA PHE A 38 -8.01 9.74 10.28
C PHE A 38 -6.79 10.61 10.58
N VAL A 39 -5.78 10.00 11.21
CA VAL A 39 -4.52 10.64 11.58
C VAL A 39 -3.65 10.85 10.34
N GLY A 40 -2.94 11.98 10.30
CA GLY A 40 -2.02 12.32 9.21
C GLY A 40 -2.72 12.67 7.91
N GLN A 41 -1.95 12.73 6.81
CA GLN A 41 -2.45 13.10 5.47
C GLN A 41 -3.24 14.42 5.48
N GLU A 42 -2.80 15.41 6.27
CA GLU A 42 -3.60 16.59 6.62
C GLU A 42 -4.15 17.31 5.39
N ARG A 43 -3.30 17.52 4.39
CA ARG A 43 -3.70 18.13 3.12
C ARG A 43 -4.79 17.35 2.38
N VAL A 44 -4.63 16.03 2.25
CA VAL A 44 -5.63 15.18 1.56
C VAL A 44 -6.95 15.21 2.33
N ARG A 45 -6.87 15.14 3.66
CA ARG A 45 -8.04 15.17 4.53
C ARG A 45 -8.82 16.49 4.42
N GLU A 46 -8.13 17.63 4.49
CA GLU A 46 -8.76 18.96 4.40
C GLU A 46 -9.42 19.18 3.05
N GLN A 47 -8.75 18.81 1.97
CA GLN A 47 -9.29 18.95 0.62
C GLN A 47 -10.49 18.03 0.41
N LEU A 48 -10.41 16.78 0.88
CA LEU A 48 -11.50 15.83 0.76
C LEU A 48 -12.71 16.26 1.61
N ASP A 49 -12.50 16.74 2.84
CA ASP A 49 -13.56 17.28 3.69
C ASP A 49 -14.36 18.39 2.98
N LEU A 50 -13.65 19.32 2.32
CA LEU A 50 -14.28 20.38 1.53
C LEU A 50 -15.13 19.82 0.39
N VAL A 51 -14.58 18.87 -0.39
CA VAL A 51 -15.28 18.24 -1.53
C VAL A 51 -16.54 17.51 -1.08
N LEU A 52 -16.45 16.69 -0.03
CA LEU A 52 -17.58 15.91 0.49
C LEU A 52 -18.67 16.81 1.07
N LYS A 53 -18.30 17.82 1.86
CA LYS A 53 -19.26 18.79 2.41
C LYS A 53 -19.98 19.57 1.31
N ALA A 54 -19.26 20.01 0.28
CA ALA A 54 -19.86 20.72 -0.83
C ALA A 54 -20.85 19.83 -1.60
N ALA A 55 -20.53 18.55 -1.84
CA ALA A 55 -21.43 17.60 -2.48
C ALA A 55 -22.73 17.39 -1.66
N ARG A 56 -22.58 17.17 -0.35
CA ARG A 56 -23.74 17.01 0.56
C ARG A 56 -24.64 18.22 0.60
N GLN A 57 -24.08 19.43 0.63
CA GLN A 57 -24.87 20.68 0.62
C GLN A 57 -25.70 20.85 -0.65
N ARG A 58 -25.23 20.30 -1.79
CA ARG A 58 -25.98 20.28 -3.05
C ARG A 58 -27.02 19.15 -3.12
N GLY A 59 -27.01 18.22 -2.16
CA GLY A 59 -27.86 17.03 -2.19
C GLY A 59 -27.49 16.03 -3.30
N GLY A 60 -26.23 16.03 -3.75
CA GLY A 60 -25.75 15.18 -4.84
C GLY A 60 -24.61 14.24 -4.43
N THR A 61 -24.16 13.43 -5.38
CA THR A 61 -22.98 12.57 -5.22
C THR A 61 -21.70 13.39 -5.19
N ALA A 62 -20.66 12.84 -4.55
CA ALA A 62 -19.33 13.43 -4.62
C ALA A 62 -18.70 13.14 -5.99
N ASP A 63 -17.84 14.06 -6.44
CA ASP A 63 -17.01 13.82 -7.62
C ASP A 63 -16.19 12.53 -7.44
N HIS A 64 -15.85 11.87 -8.54
CA HIS A 64 -15.01 10.68 -8.50
C HIS A 64 -13.64 10.99 -7.88
N VAL A 65 -13.16 10.08 -7.03
CA VAL A 65 -11.93 10.24 -6.24
C VAL A 65 -10.87 9.23 -6.68
N LEU A 66 -9.65 9.70 -6.96
CA LEU A 66 -8.48 8.86 -7.17
C LEU A 66 -7.53 8.97 -5.97
N LEU A 67 -7.22 7.85 -5.33
CA LEU A 67 -6.23 7.75 -4.26
C LEU A 67 -4.98 7.04 -4.78
N SER A 68 -3.84 7.72 -4.74
CA SER A 68 -2.56 7.15 -5.15
C SER A 68 -1.58 7.11 -3.98
N GLY A 69 -0.77 6.06 -3.89
CA GLY A 69 0.29 5.97 -2.89
C GLY A 69 0.63 4.53 -2.53
N ALA A 70 1.68 4.36 -1.74
CA ALA A 70 2.18 3.04 -1.31
C ALA A 70 1.08 2.19 -0.61
N PRO A 71 1.21 0.86 -0.64
CA PRO A 71 0.31 -0.02 0.12
C PRO A 71 0.36 0.29 1.63
N GLY A 72 -0.76 0.11 2.31
CA GLY A 72 -0.85 0.29 3.78
C GLY A 72 -1.00 1.74 4.27
N LEU A 73 -0.99 2.74 3.40
CA LEU A 73 -1.15 4.16 3.77
C LEU A 73 -2.60 4.58 4.14
N GLY A 74 -3.58 3.70 3.90
CA GLY A 74 -4.97 3.94 4.28
C GLY A 74 -5.94 4.23 3.13
N LYS A 75 -5.59 3.97 1.86
CA LYS A 75 -6.48 4.16 0.69
C LYS A 75 -7.86 3.53 0.87
N THR A 76 -7.90 2.24 1.21
CA THR A 76 -9.14 1.49 1.46
C THR A 76 -9.90 2.01 2.68
N THR A 77 -9.20 2.54 3.69
CA THR A 77 -9.84 3.16 4.86
C THR A 77 -10.51 4.47 4.47
N LEU A 78 -9.81 5.30 3.68
CA LEU A 78 -10.32 6.59 3.24
C LEU A 78 -11.53 6.44 2.31
N SER A 79 -11.59 5.39 1.48
CA SER A 79 -12.79 5.10 0.69
C SER A 79 -14.01 4.75 1.54
N MET A 80 -13.83 4.01 2.64
CA MET A 80 -14.91 3.75 3.61
C MET A 80 -15.35 5.03 4.31
N ILE A 81 -14.40 5.90 4.66
CA ILE A 81 -14.72 7.20 5.27
C ILE A 81 -15.51 8.07 4.29
N ILE A 82 -15.13 8.10 3.00
CA ILE A 82 -15.89 8.82 1.96
C ILE A 82 -17.36 8.34 1.94
N ALA A 83 -17.58 7.02 1.93
CA ALA A 83 -18.92 6.46 1.95
C ALA A 83 -19.70 6.83 3.23
N ALA A 84 -19.05 6.73 4.39
CA ALA A 84 -19.65 7.09 5.68
C ALA A 84 -20.03 8.58 5.76
N GLU A 85 -19.14 9.48 5.33
CA GLU A 85 -19.38 10.92 5.31
C GLU A 85 -20.52 11.31 4.36
N MET A 86 -20.63 10.61 3.22
CA MET A 86 -21.72 10.79 2.25
C MET A 86 -23.03 10.09 2.66
N GLY A 87 -23.01 9.28 3.73
CA GLY A 87 -24.17 8.49 4.15
C GLY A 87 -24.58 7.44 3.12
N ALA A 88 -23.64 6.95 2.32
CA ALA A 88 -23.87 6.05 1.21
C ALA A 88 -23.32 4.63 1.48
N PRO A 89 -23.94 3.58 0.91
CA PRO A 89 -23.34 2.26 0.91
C PRO A 89 -22.04 2.25 0.08
N ILE A 90 -21.15 1.30 0.39
CA ILE A 90 -19.92 1.08 -0.35
C ILE A 90 -19.85 -0.34 -0.90
N ARG A 91 -19.50 -0.44 -2.18
CA ARG A 91 -19.17 -1.68 -2.86
C ARG A 91 -17.67 -1.74 -3.10
N ILE A 92 -17.02 -2.81 -2.66
CA ILE A 92 -15.57 -2.98 -2.74
C ILE A 92 -15.27 -4.07 -3.77
N THR A 93 -14.39 -3.78 -4.72
CA THR A 93 -13.78 -4.76 -5.63
C THR A 93 -12.35 -4.30 -5.99
N SER A 94 -11.67 -5.03 -6.86
CA SER A 94 -10.32 -4.70 -7.33
C SER A 94 -10.18 -4.85 -8.83
N GLY A 95 -9.23 -4.14 -9.42
CA GLY A 95 -8.90 -4.22 -10.84
C GLY A 95 -8.61 -5.66 -11.31
N PRO A 96 -7.79 -6.46 -10.59
CA PRO A 96 -7.55 -7.86 -10.94
C PRO A 96 -8.80 -8.76 -10.92
N ALA A 97 -9.82 -8.40 -10.13
CA ALA A 97 -11.08 -9.13 -10.10
C ALA A 97 -11.97 -8.85 -11.33
N ILE A 98 -11.65 -7.79 -12.10
CA ILE A 98 -12.39 -7.38 -13.29
C ILE A 98 -11.58 -7.80 -14.53
N GLN A 99 -11.77 -9.06 -14.93
CA GLN A 99 -11.04 -9.64 -16.05
C GLN A 99 -11.67 -9.25 -17.39
N HIS A 100 -12.99 -9.06 -17.42
CA HIS A 100 -13.75 -8.77 -18.62
C HIS A 100 -14.69 -7.56 -18.42
N ALA A 101 -15.04 -6.88 -19.51
CA ALA A 101 -15.99 -5.76 -19.48
C ALA A 101 -17.37 -6.17 -18.93
N GLY A 102 -17.77 -7.44 -19.11
CA GLY A 102 -19.00 -7.98 -18.54
C GLY A 102 -19.03 -7.99 -17.01
N ASP A 103 -17.87 -8.22 -16.36
CA ASP A 103 -17.76 -8.23 -14.90
C ASP A 103 -18.05 -6.82 -14.35
N LEU A 104 -17.46 -5.80 -14.98
CA LEU A 104 -17.72 -4.40 -14.64
C LEU A 104 -19.17 -4.01 -14.92
N ALA A 105 -19.74 -4.42 -16.06
CA ALA A 105 -21.13 -4.14 -16.41
C ALA A 105 -22.10 -4.71 -15.36
N ALA A 106 -21.86 -5.91 -14.85
CA ALA A 106 -22.66 -6.52 -13.79
C ALA A 106 -22.58 -5.71 -12.47
N ILE A 107 -21.39 -5.21 -12.13
CA ILE A 107 -21.19 -4.39 -10.93
C ILE A 107 -21.90 -3.04 -11.08
N LEU A 108 -21.71 -2.35 -12.21
CA LEU A 108 -22.27 -1.03 -12.46
C LEU A 108 -23.80 -1.06 -12.56
N SER A 109 -24.36 -2.03 -13.30
CA SER A 109 -25.82 -2.16 -13.49
C SER A 109 -26.59 -2.49 -12.20
N SER A 110 -25.91 -2.90 -11.14
CA SER A 110 -26.50 -3.19 -9.83
C SER A 110 -26.18 -2.13 -8.77
N LEU A 111 -25.59 -0.99 -9.16
CA LEU A 111 -25.37 0.11 -8.23
C LEU A 111 -26.70 0.80 -7.88
N ALA A 112 -26.80 1.27 -6.65
CA ALA A 112 -27.85 2.18 -6.21
C ALA A 112 -27.41 3.64 -6.39
N GLU A 113 -28.38 4.55 -6.46
CA GLU A 113 -28.10 5.99 -6.48
C GLU A 113 -27.35 6.43 -5.23
N GLY A 114 -26.26 7.16 -5.45
CA GLY A 114 -25.34 7.63 -4.41
C GLY A 114 -24.35 6.58 -3.90
N GLU A 115 -24.43 5.32 -4.32
CA GLU A 115 -23.51 4.26 -3.88
C GLU A 115 -22.05 4.59 -4.23
N VAL A 116 -21.13 4.25 -3.33
CA VAL A 116 -19.70 4.39 -3.56
C VAL A 116 -19.15 3.09 -4.13
N LEU A 117 -18.57 3.14 -5.33
CA LEU A 117 -17.84 2.01 -5.91
C LEU A 117 -16.34 2.20 -5.66
N PHE A 118 -15.76 1.35 -4.81
CA PHE A 118 -14.32 1.32 -4.57
C PHE A 118 -13.62 0.27 -5.43
N LEU A 119 -12.66 0.71 -6.24
CA LEU A 119 -11.81 -0.13 -7.09
C LEU A 119 -10.35 -0.04 -6.61
N ASP A 120 -9.89 -1.05 -5.87
CA ASP A 120 -8.46 -1.14 -5.54
C ASP A 120 -7.65 -1.65 -6.74
N GLU A 121 -6.38 -1.25 -6.84
CA GLU A 121 -5.53 -1.57 -8.00
C GLU A 121 -6.20 -1.31 -9.36
N ILE A 122 -6.93 -0.19 -9.49
CA ILE A 122 -7.70 0.17 -10.69
C ILE A 122 -6.87 0.10 -11.99
N HIS A 123 -5.56 0.32 -11.89
CA HIS A 123 -4.60 0.24 -13.01
C HIS A 123 -4.33 -1.18 -13.54
N ARG A 124 -4.90 -2.23 -12.90
CA ARG A 124 -4.77 -3.63 -13.33
C ARG A 124 -6.04 -4.15 -14.01
N MET A 125 -7.00 -3.29 -14.31
CA MET A 125 -8.19 -3.65 -15.08
C MET A 125 -7.81 -4.00 -16.53
N SER A 126 -8.62 -4.84 -17.17
CA SER A 126 -8.47 -5.06 -18.60
C SER A 126 -8.88 -3.82 -19.39
N ARG A 127 -8.17 -3.54 -20.49
CA ARG A 127 -8.46 -2.38 -21.36
C ARG A 127 -9.94 -2.25 -21.77
N PRO A 128 -10.66 -3.34 -22.13
CA PRO A 128 -12.10 -3.24 -22.41
C PRO A 128 -12.93 -2.76 -21.21
N ALA A 129 -12.55 -3.16 -19.99
CA ALA A 129 -13.21 -2.69 -18.78
C ALA A 129 -12.86 -1.22 -18.47
N GLU A 130 -11.62 -0.77 -18.74
CA GLU A 130 -11.24 0.64 -18.61
C GLU A 130 -12.04 1.55 -19.56
N GLU A 131 -12.21 1.15 -20.82
CA GLU A 131 -12.99 1.90 -21.81
C GLU A 131 -14.47 2.00 -21.41
N MET A 132 -15.04 0.93 -20.84
CA MET A 132 -16.39 0.96 -20.27
C MET A 132 -16.49 1.85 -19.03
N LEU A 133 -15.51 1.77 -18.11
CA LEU A 133 -15.50 2.58 -16.91
C LEU A 133 -15.44 4.08 -17.24
N TYR A 134 -14.67 4.44 -18.26
CA TYR A 134 -14.62 5.80 -18.78
C TYR A 134 -16.01 6.31 -19.18
N MET A 135 -16.76 5.53 -19.98
CA MET A 135 -18.13 5.89 -20.39
C MET A 135 -19.08 5.99 -19.18
N ALA A 136 -18.94 5.07 -18.23
CA ALA A 136 -19.75 5.05 -17.01
C ALA A 136 -19.53 6.28 -16.12
N MET A 137 -18.30 6.80 -16.07
CA MET A 137 -17.94 7.99 -15.29
C MET A 137 -18.38 9.29 -15.97
N GLU A 138 -18.38 9.35 -17.30
CA GLU A 138 -18.70 10.57 -18.05
C GLU A 138 -20.20 10.75 -18.25
N ASP A 139 -20.87 9.69 -18.70
CA ASP A 139 -22.26 9.78 -19.17
C ASP A 139 -23.25 9.03 -18.24
N PHE A 140 -22.78 8.40 -17.16
CA PHE A 140 -23.58 7.47 -16.34
C PHE A 140 -24.31 6.45 -17.20
N ARG A 141 -23.62 5.89 -18.19
CA ARG A 141 -24.17 4.92 -19.13
C ARG A 141 -23.12 3.88 -19.50
N VAL A 142 -23.58 2.65 -19.74
CA VAL A 142 -22.77 1.60 -20.36
C VAL A 142 -23.56 0.91 -21.48
N ASP A 143 -22.84 0.44 -22.49
CA ASP A 143 -23.43 -0.34 -23.57
C ASP A 143 -23.17 -1.82 -23.32
N VAL A 144 -24.23 -2.60 -23.11
CA VAL A 144 -24.15 -4.06 -22.89
C VAL A 144 -24.40 -4.78 -24.20
N VAL A 145 -23.44 -5.58 -24.64
CA VAL A 145 -23.57 -6.36 -25.87
C VAL A 145 -24.41 -7.62 -25.61
N VAL A 146 -25.54 -7.73 -26.30
CA VAL A 146 -26.43 -8.88 -26.25
C VAL A 146 -26.36 -9.65 -27.57
N GLY A 147 -26.10 -10.97 -27.47
CA GLY A 147 -25.94 -11.87 -28.61
C GLY A 147 -24.48 -12.24 -28.89
N LYS A 148 -24.23 -13.06 -29.92
CA LYS A 148 -22.89 -13.48 -30.37
C LYS A 148 -22.75 -13.30 -31.88
N GLY A 149 -21.54 -12.91 -32.32
CA GLY A 149 -21.20 -12.80 -33.75
C GLY A 149 -21.81 -11.57 -34.43
N PRO A 150 -21.97 -11.58 -35.77
CA PRO A 150 -22.44 -10.44 -36.55
C PRO A 150 -23.85 -9.92 -36.21
N GLY A 151 -24.65 -10.69 -35.46
CA GLY A 151 -25.97 -10.31 -34.98
C GLY A 151 -25.98 -9.75 -33.55
N ALA A 152 -24.82 -9.53 -32.93
CA ALA A 152 -24.72 -8.92 -31.62
C ALA A 152 -25.18 -7.45 -31.67
N THR A 153 -25.99 -7.04 -30.70
CA THR A 153 -26.52 -5.67 -30.59
C THR A 153 -26.10 -5.05 -29.27
N ALA A 154 -25.71 -3.78 -29.30
CA ALA A 154 -25.39 -3.03 -28.10
C ALA A 154 -26.67 -2.38 -27.56
N ILE A 155 -27.03 -2.72 -26.32
CA ILE A 155 -28.17 -2.12 -25.63
C ILE A 155 -27.63 -1.12 -24.60
N PRO A 156 -27.97 0.17 -24.71
CA PRO A 156 -27.56 1.16 -23.72
C PRO A 156 -28.30 0.95 -22.40
N LEU A 157 -27.56 0.99 -21.30
CA LEU A 157 -28.07 0.91 -19.94
C LEU A 157 -27.67 2.17 -19.19
N GLU A 158 -28.67 2.91 -18.71
CA GLU A 158 -28.48 4.08 -17.84
C GLU A 158 -28.11 3.60 -16.43
N LEU A 159 -27.13 4.26 -15.84
CA LEU A 159 -26.66 4.03 -14.49
C LEU A 159 -27.18 5.13 -13.58
N PRO A 160 -27.52 4.81 -12.32
CA PRO A 160 -27.77 5.86 -11.35
C PRO A 160 -26.47 6.62 -11.05
N PRO A 161 -26.55 7.91 -10.69
CA PRO A 161 -25.38 8.66 -10.22
C PRO A 161 -24.69 7.93 -9.06
N PHE A 162 -23.38 7.74 -9.16
CA PHE A 162 -22.57 7.04 -8.16
C PHE A 162 -21.23 7.76 -7.97
N THR A 163 -20.49 7.44 -6.91
CA THR A 163 -19.13 7.95 -6.71
C THR A 163 -18.12 6.81 -6.86
N LEU A 164 -17.31 6.84 -7.92
CA LEU A 164 -16.14 5.99 -8.05
C LEU A 164 -15.01 6.47 -7.12
N VAL A 165 -14.43 5.56 -6.35
CA VAL A 165 -13.18 5.75 -5.62
C VAL A 165 -12.15 4.76 -6.16
N GLY A 166 -11.21 5.22 -6.98
CA GLY A 166 -10.11 4.41 -7.51
C GLY A 166 -8.89 4.45 -6.60
N ALA A 167 -8.23 3.31 -6.36
CA ALA A 167 -6.96 3.26 -5.65
C ALA A 167 -5.84 2.65 -6.52
N THR A 168 -4.65 3.25 -6.44
CA THR A 168 -3.47 2.79 -7.18
C THR A 168 -2.18 3.07 -6.40
N THR A 169 -1.09 2.40 -6.76
CA THR A 169 0.25 2.73 -6.24
C THR A 169 0.76 4.05 -6.81
N ARG A 170 0.47 4.32 -8.09
CA ARG A 170 0.89 5.53 -8.81
C ARG A 170 -0.21 6.00 -9.75
N ALA A 171 -0.58 7.28 -9.67
CA ALA A 171 -1.59 7.87 -10.56
C ALA A 171 -1.17 7.82 -12.05
N GLY A 172 0.13 7.85 -12.32
CA GLY A 172 0.68 7.76 -13.69
C GLY A 172 0.47 6.40 -14.38
N LEU A 173 0.01 5.38 -13.66
CA LEU A 173 -0.31 4.07 -14.24
C LEU A 173 -1.67 4.06 -14.96
N LEU A 174 -2.55 5.02 -14.66
CA LEU A 174 -3.83 5.13 -15.33
C LEU A 174 -3.67 5.87 -16.67
N PRO A 175 -4.38 5.45 -17.73
CA PRO A 175 -4.49 6.22 -18.96
C PRO A 175 -5.02 7.64 -18.68
N PRO A 176 -4.50 8.69 -19.34
CA PRO A 176 -4.98 10.05 -19.16
C PRO A 176 -6.50 10.22 -19.28
N PRO A 177 -7.20 9.61 -20.27
CA PRO A 177 -8.66 9.75 -20.36
C PRO A 177 -9.42 9.32 -19.11
N LEU A 178 -9.00 8.23 -18.46
CA LEU A 178 -9.61 7.77 -17.22
C LEU A 178 -9.19 8.63 -16.03
N ARG A 179 -7.90 9.01 -15.97
CA ARG A 179 -7.36 9.83 -14.88
C ARG A 179 -8.01 11.21 -14.80
N ASP A 180 -8.26 11.83 -15.94
CA ASP A 180 -8.77 13.20 -16.02
C ASP A 180 -10.27 13.29 -15.66
N ARG A 181 -10.96 12.15 -15.49
CA ARG A 181 -12.36 12.06 -15.03
C ARG A 181 -12.51 12.04 -13.51
N PHE A 182 -11.40 11.93 -12.76
CA PHE A 182 -11.43 12.06 -11.31
C PHE A 182 -11.43 13.54 -10.90
N GLY A 183 -12.55 14.01 -10.34
CA GLY A 183 -12.68 15.39 -9.86
C GLY A 183 -11.82 15.70 -8.63
N PHE A 184 -11.38 14.67 -7.90
CA PHE A 184 -10.39 14.79 -6.83
C PHE A 184 -9.31 13.72 -6.94
N THR A 185 -8.04 14.12 -6.83
CA THR A 185 -6.90 13.20 -6.75
C THR A 185 -6.12 13.44 -5.45
N GLY A 186 -6.14 12.45 -4.56
CA GLY A 186 -5.36 12.42 -3.33
C GLY A 186 -4.04 11.65 -3.52
N HIS A 187 -2.92 12.31 -3.24
CA HIS A 187 -1.62 11.64 -3.15
C HIS A 187 -1.30 11.34 -1.69
N MET A 188 -1.21 10.05 -1.35
CA MET A 188 -0.90 9.59 -0.01
C MET A 188 0.61 9.42 0.16
N GLU A 189 1.13 10.09 1.19
CA GLU A 189 2.56 10.06 1.50
C GLU A 189 2.84 9.15 2.70
N PHE A 190 4.11 8.80 2.91
CA PHE A 190 4.49 8.10 4.13
C PHE A 190 4.29 8.98 5.35
N TYR A 191 3.87 8.36 6.44
CA TYR A 191 3.57 9.05 7.68
C TYR A 191 4.87 9.42 8.39
N ALA A 192 4.92 10.62 8.95
CA ALA A 192 6.02 11.00 9.83
C ALA A 192 5.95 10.21 11.15
N PRO A 193 7.08 10.02 11.87
CA PRO A 193 7.11 9.25 13.12
C PRO A 193 6.07 9.71 14.15
N ALA A 194 5.93 11.02 14.37
CA ALA A 194 4.92 11.59 15.27
C ALA A 194 3.47 11.29 14.85
N GLU A 195 3.20 11.11 13.56
CA GLU A 195 1.88 10.69 13.08
C GLU A 195 1.63 9.22 13.37
N LEU A 196 2.64 8.38 13.23
CA LEU A 196 2.57 6.96 13.57
C LEU A 196 2.43 6.74 15.08
N GLU A 197 3.10 7.52 15.92
CA GLU A 197 2.90 7.50 17.37
C GLU A 197 1.44 7.79 17.74
N ARG A 198 0.81 8.79 17.10
CA ARG A 198 -0.63 9.08 17.27
C ARG A 198 -1.51 7.90 16.85
N VAL A 199 -1.18 7.25 15.73
CA VAL A 199 -1.87 6.02 15.28
C VAL A 199 -1.73 4.91 16.32
N LEU A 200 -0.51 4.67 16.81
CA LEU A 200 -0.19 3.63 17.79
C LEU A 200 -0.93 3.85 19.11
N HIS A 201 -0.94 5.06 19.66
CA HIS A 201 -1.68 5.36 20.89
C HIS A 201 -3.20 5.23 20.72
N ARG A 202 -3.76 5.54 19.55
CA ARG A 202 -5.17 5.26 19.27
C ARG A 202 -5.42 3.75 19.26
N SER A 203 -4.62 3.00 18.51
CA SER A 203 -4.78 1.55 18.40
C SER A 203 -4.55 0.83 19.73
N ALA A 204 -3.58 1.27 20.53
CA ALA A 204 -3.31 0.72 21.86
C ALA A 204 -4.52 0.88 22.79
N ARG A 205 -5.20 2.03 22.77
CA ARG A 205 -6.44 2.25 23.52
C ARG A 205 -7.57 1.33 23.07
N LEU A 206 -7.72 1.09 21.76
CA LEU A 206 -8.75 0.20 21.22
C LEU A 206 -8.48 -1.29 21.54
N LEU A 207 -7.22 -1.66 21.74
CA LEU A 207 -6.77 -3.02 22.04
C LEU A 207 -6.51 -3.27 23.53
N ASP A 208 -6.75 -2.27 24.37
CA ASP A 208 -6.45 -2.28 25.81
C ASP A 208 -4.99 -2.64 26.12
N VAL A 209 -4.07 -2.01 25.39
CA VAL A 209 -2.61 -2.20 25.52
C VAL A 209 -2.02 -1.00 26.26
N PRO A 210 -1.40 -1.21 27.43
CA PRO A 210 -0.61 -0.17 28.09
C PRO A 210 0.63 0.14 27.24
N LEU A 211 0.65 1.30 26.58
CA LEU A 211 1.74 1.74 25.70
C LEU A 211 2.25 3.10 26.17
N ASP A 212 3.52 3.17 26.57
CA ASP A 212 4.15 4.44 26.90
C ASP A 212 4.68 5.17 25.64
N ALA A 213 5.15 6.41 25.83
CA ALA A 213 5.61 7.24 24.73
C ALA A 213 6.87 6.69 24.05
N GLU A 214 7.80 6.11 24.81
CA GLU A 214 9.07 5.63 24.25
C GLU A 214 8.89 4.30 23.50
N GLY A 215 8.02 3.42 23.98
CA GLY A 215 7.59 2.21 23.28
C GLY A 215 6.84 2.53 21.98
N ALA A 216 5.98 3.56 21.99
CA ALA A 216 5.32 4.04 20.79
C ALA A 216 6.34 4.56 19.75
N ALA A 217 7.32 5.36 20.20
CA ALA A 217 8.39 5.87 19.35
C ALA A 217 9.26 4.75 18.75
N GLU A 218 9.58 3.72 19.55
CA GLU A 218 10.35 2.55 19.09
C GLU A 218 9.61 1.78 17.99
N ILE A 219 8.31 1.53 18.17
CA ILE A 219 7.49 0.87 17.14
C ILE A 219 7.36 1.76 15.91
N ALA A 220 7.07 3.06 16.08
CA ALA A 220 6.91 4.00 14.99
C ALA A 220 8.16 4.09 14.12
N GLY A 221 9.35 4.14 14.75
CA GLY A 221 10.64 4.18 14.06
C GLY A 221 10.88 2.97 13.15
N ARG A 222 10.37 1.79 13.52
CA ARG A 222 10.50 0.55 12.72
C ARG A 222 9.30 0.28 11.79
N SER A 223 8.34 1.20 11.71
CA SER A 223 7.07 0.98 10.98
C SER A 223 7.08 1.42 9.51
N ARG A 224 8.24 1.79 8.97
CA ARG A 224 8.44 2.19 7.56
C ARG A 224 7.49 3.29 7.08
N GLY A 225 7.04 4.19 7.95
CA GLY A 225 6.12 5.27 7.59
C GLY A 225 4.70 4.79 7.24
N THR A 226 4.30 3.58 7.66
CA THR A 226 3.04 2.95 7.24
C THR A 226 2.16 2.56 8.43
N PRO A 227 0.92 3.08 8.54
CA PRO A 227 0.00 2.74 9.63
C PRO A 227 -0.33 1.25 9.75
N ARG A 228 -0.47 0.55 8.61
CA ARG A 228 -0.72 -0.91 8.60
C ARG A 228 0.40 -1.67 9.31
N ILE A 229 1.66 -1.33 8.99
CA ILE A 229 2.83 -1.94 9.63
C ILE A 229 2.84 -1.58 11.12
N ALA A 230 2.66 -0.31 11.47
CA ALA A 230 2.65 0.13 12.87
C ALA A 230 1.64 -0.64 13.72
N ASN A 231 0.40 -0.79 13.25
CA ASN A 231 -0.62 -1.55 13.95
C ASN A 231 -0.31 -3.04 14.04
N ARG A 232 0.35 -3.63 13.03
CA ARG A 232 0.77 -5.03 13.05
C ARG A 232 1.91 -5.25 14.05
N LEU A 233 2.90 -4.37 14.06
CA LEU A 233 3.99 -4.39 15.04
C LEU A 233 3.46 -4.23 16.47
N LEU A 234 2.55 -3.29 16.70
CA LEU A 234 1.93 -3.10 18.01
C LEU A 234 1.28 -4.37 18.54
N ARG A 235 0.55 -5.13 17.70
CA ARG A 235 -0.06 -6.40 18.12
C ARG A 235 0.99 -7.42 18.53
N ARG A 236 2.07 -7.57 17.77
CA ARG A 236 3.15 -8.51 18.11
C ARG A 236 3.92 -8.10 19.36
N VAL A 237 4.19 -6.81 19.52
CA VAL A 237 4.83 -6.27 20.73
C VAL A 237 3.93 -6.46 21.95
N ARG A 238 2.61 -6.28 21.82
CA ARG A 238 1.65 -6.61 22.87
C ARG A 238 1.72 -8.09 23.25
N ASP A 239 1.66 -8.99 22.28
CA ASP A 239 1.69 -10.43 22.54
C ASP A 239 2.98 -10.83 23.27
N PHE A 240 4.11 -10.24 22.87
CA PHE A 240 5.39 -10.39 23.58
C PHE A 240 5.32 -9.84 25.01
N ALA A 241 4.81 -8.62 25.21
CA ALA A 241 4.73 -7.97 26.50
C ALA A 241 3.86 -8.74 27.50
N GLN A 242 2.77 -9.36 27.02
CA GLN A 242 1.88 -10.18 27.85
C GLN A 242 2.52 -11.49 28.30
N VAL A 243 3.42 -12.07 27.51
CA VAL A 243 4.02 -13.38 27.78
C VAL A 243 5.36 -13.26 28.49
N LYS A 244 6.15 -12.24 28.15
CA LYS A 244 7.57 -12.11 28.55
C LYS A 244 7.89 -10.87 29.38
N ALA A 245 6.91 -10.02 29.67
CA ALA A 245 7.06 -8.83 30.49
C ALA A 245 5.81 -8.63 31.38
N ASP A 246 5.66 -7.43 31.96
CA ASP A 246 4.55 -7.08 32.85
C ASP A 246 3.31 -6.55 32.10
N GLY A 247 3.16 -6.89 30.81
CA GLY A 247 2.05 -6.44 29.96
C GLY A 247 2.11 -4.98 29.51
N VAL A 248 3.08 -4.20 29.99
CA VAL A 248 3.32 -2.81 29.58
C VAL A 248 4.35 -2.76 28.45
N VAL A 249 4.02 -2.03 27.38
CA VAL A 249 4.92 -1.80 26.24
C VAL A 249 5.77 -0.56 26.51
N THR A 250 6.98 -0.78 27.03
CA THR A 250 8.06 0.22 27.13
C THR A 250 8.98 0.13 25.92
N ARG A 251 9.95 1.04 25.83
CA ARG A 251 11.00 1.01 24.80
C ARG A 251 11.77 -0.31 24.78
N GLU A 252 12.22 -0.79 25.93
CA GLU A 252 13.01 -2.01 26.05
C GLU A 252 12.20 -3.24 25.64
N VAL A 253 10.92 -3.29 26.06
CA VAL A 253 10.00 -4.37 25.69
C VAL A 253 9.72 -4.35 24.19
N ALA A 254 9.46 -3.17 23.61
CA ALA A 254 9.25 -3.02 22.18
C ALA A 254 10.50 -3.43 21.38
N ALA A 255 11.68 -2.97 21.76
CA ALA A 255 12.94 -3.33 21.10
C ALA A 255 13.19 -4.83 21.17
N ALA A 256 13.08 -5.45 22.36
CA ALA A 256 13.28 -6.88 22.53
C ALA A 256 12.27 -7.73 21.72
N ALA A 257 11.02 -7.29 21.67
CA ALA A 257 10.00 -7.95 20.86
C ALA A 257 10.33 -7.85 19.37
N LEU A 258 10.67 -6.67 18.87
CA LEU A 258 10.96 -6.43 17.45
C LEU A 258 12.23 -7.17 17.00
N ASP A 259 13.21 -7.32 17.89
CA ASP A 259 14.40 -8.13 17.63
C ASP A 259 14.06 -9.63 17.51
N VAL A 260 13.14 -10.16 18.33
CA VAL A 260 12.63 -11.54 18.20
C VAL A 260 11.92 -11.75 16.87
N TYR A 261 11.18 -10.75 16.40
CA TYR A 261 10.53 -10.79 15.09
C TYR A 261 11.42 -10.34 13.94
N GLU A 262 12.74 -10.24 14.16
CA GLU A 262 13.71 -10.01 13.10
C GLU A 262 13.50 -8.68 12.35
N VAL A 263 13.01 -7.65 13.04
CA VAL A 263 12.84 -6.28 12.54
C VAL A 263 13.91 -5.38 13.15
N ASP A 264 14.84 -4.89 12.34
CA ASP A 264 15.97 -4.10 12.85
C ASP A 264 15.61 -2.63 13.18
N GLY A 265 16.58 -1.86 13.66
CA GLY A 265 16.38 -0.45 14.03
C GLY A 265 16.00 0.50 12.88
N ARG A 266 16.11 0.06 11.62
CA ARG A 266 15.58 0.79 10.44
C ARG A 266 14.23 0.26 9.97
N GLY A 267 13.71 -0.78 10.62
CA GLY A 267 12.49 -1.47 10.23
C GLY A 267 12.71 -2.48 9.10
N LEU A 268 13.96 -2.84 8.75
CA LEU A 268 14.24 -3.90 7.79
C LEU A 268 13.89 -5.25 8.40
N ASP A 269 13.15 -6.06 7.65
CA ASP A 269 12.78 -7.40 8.10
C ASP A 269 13.80 -8.45 7.61
N ARG A 270 13.50 -9.73 7.85
CA ARG A 270 14.34 -10.86 7.45
C ARG A 270 14.68 -10.85 5.95
N LEU A 271 13.71 -10.59 5.07
CA LEU A 271 13.98 -10.63 3.63
C LEU A 271 14.81 -9.42 3.19
N ASP A 272 14.50 -8.23 3.68
CA ASP A 272 15.25 -7.03 3.31
C ASP A 272 16.73 -7.17 3.68
N ARG A 273 16.99 -7.72 4.88
CA ARG A 273 18.35 -8.02 5.35
C ARG A 273 19.00 -9.13 4.55
N ALA A 274 18.28 -10.20 4.20
CA ALA A 274 18.81 -11.26 3.33
C ALA A 274 19.20 -10.74 1.93
N VAL A 275 18.37 -9.87 1.35
CA VAL A 275 18.64 -9.21 0.06
C VAL A 275 19.88 -8.33 0.14
N LEU A 276 20.00 -7.49 1.17
CA LEU A 276 21.19 -6.66 1.37
C LEU A 276 22.44 -7.49 1.65
N ASP A 277 22.34 -8.52 2.48
CA ASP A 277 23.46 -9.40 2.83
C ASP A 277 23.97 -10.14 1.59
N ALA A 278 23.07 -10.73 0.78
CA ALA A 278 23.43 -11.34 -0.49
C ALA A 278 24.08 -10.33 -1.45
N LEU A 279 23.48 -9.14 -1.62
CA LEU A 279 24.02 -8.10 -2.49
C LEU A 279 25.43 -7.66 -2.09
N LEU A 280 25.68 -7.50 -0.79
CA LEU A 280 26.95 -7.01 -0.26
C LEU A 280 28.01 -8.10 -0.15
N ARG A 281 27.69 -9.26 0.43
CA ARG A 281 28.65 -10.33 0.73
C ARG A 281 28.88 -11.28 -0.44
N LEU A 282 27.82 -11.65 -1.16
CA LEU A 282 27.94 -12.61 -2.28
C LEU A 282 28.32 -11.91 -3.57
N PHE A 283 27.76 -10.72 -3.82
CA PHE A 283 27.94 -10.01 -5.08
C PHE A 283 28.83 -8.76 -4.99
N GLY A 284 29.45 -8.51 -3.83
CA GLY A 284 30.41 -7.41 -3.64
C GLY A 284 29.81 -6.02 -3.88
N GLY A 285 28.50 -5.86 -3.68
CA GLY A 285 27.76 -4.62 -3.94
C GLY A 285 27.12 -4.52 -5.33
N GLY A 286 27.23 -5.54 -6.18
CA GLY A 286 26.63 -5.58 -7.52
C GLY A 286 27.51 -4.97 -8.63
N PRO A 287 26.97 -4.80 -9.85
CA PRO A 287 25.57 -5.00 -10.25
C PRO A 287 25.16 -6.48 -10.36
N VAL A 288 23.96 -6.80 -9.85
CA VAL A 288 23.37 -8.16 -9.94
C VAL A 288 21.95 -8.11 -10.53
N GLY A 289 21.60 -9.08 -11.38
CA GLY A 289 20.25 -9.21 -11.93
C GLY A 289 19.24 -9.65 -10.87
N LEU A 290 17.97 -9.20 -10.99
CA LEU A 290 16.91 -9.54 -10.03
C LEU A 290 16.74 -11.05 -9.85
N SER A 291 16.69 -11.79 -10.96
CA SER A 291 16.50 -13.25 -10.91
C SER A 291 17.63 -13.94 -10.16
N THR A 292 18.88 -13.49 -10.33
CA THR A 292 20.04 -14.03 -9.60
C THR A 292 19.97 -13.70 -8.11
N LEU A 293 19.57 -12.46 -7.78
CA LEU A 293 19.43 -12.02 -6.40
C LEU A 293 18.30 -12.79 -5.69
N ALA A 294 17.17 -12.99 -6.35
CA ALA A 294 16.03 -13.75 -5.85
C ALA A 294 16.40 -15.22 -5.56
N VAL A 295 17.11 -15.88 -6.48
CA VAL A 295 17.64 -17.24 -6.27
C VAL A 295 18.59 -17.29 -5.08
N ALA A 296 19.47 -16.30 -4.91
CA ALA A 296 20.43 -16.26 -3.81
C ALA A 296 19.77 -16.15 -2.43
N VAL A 297 18.60 -15.51 -2.34
CA VAL A 297 17.83 -15.39 -1.09
C VAL A 297 16.72 -16.43 -0.96
N GLY A 298 16.55 -17.31 -1.96
CA GLY A 298 15.54 -18.37 -1.95
C GLY A 298 14.10 -17.88 -2.12
N GLU A 299 13.89 -16.77 -2.81
CA GLU A 299 12.58 -16.16 -3.01
C GLU A 299 12.19 -16.06 -4.48
N GLU A 300 10.90 -15.85 -4.73
CA GLU A 300 10.42 -15.51 -6.06
C GLU A 300 10.87 -14.11 -6.50
N ARG A 301 11.04 -13.97 -7.82
CA ARG A 301 11.48 -12.72 -8.44
C ARG A 301 10.55 -11.55 -8.09
N GLU A 302 9.25 -11.79 -8.17
CA GLU A 302 8.19 -10.82 -7.90
C GLU A 302 8.19 -10.42 -6.42
N THR A 303 8.36 -11.36 -5.49
CA THR A 303 8.48 -11.08 -4.05
C THR A 303 9.62 -10.11 -3.73
N VAL A 304 10.80 -10.30 -4.34
CA VAL A 304 11.93 -9.37 -4.12
C VAL A 304 11.62 -7.99 -4.71
N GLU A 305 11.07 -7.93 -5.93
CA GLU A 305 10.78 -6.68 -6.65
C GLU A 305 9.65 -5.86 -6.04
N GLU A 306 8.59 -6.51 -5.60
CA GLU A 306 7.38 -5.83 -5.13
C GLU A 306 7.38 -5.60 -3.63
N VAL A 307 8.11 -6.42 -2.84
CA VAL A 307 8.06 -6.35 -1.38
C VAL A 307 9.34 -5.78 -0.77
N ALA A 308 10.52 -6.26 -1.18
CA ALA A 308 11.79 -5.83 -0.57
C ALA A 308 12.38 -4.57 -1.22
N GLU A 309 12.51 -4.57 -2.55
CA GLU A 309 13.12 -3.47 -3.29
C GLU A 309 12.52 -2.10 -3.01
N PRO A 310 11.18 -1.91 -2.93
CA PRO A 310 10.62 -0.57 -2.78
C PRO A 310 11.10 0.11 -1.50
N PHE A 311 11.19 -0.64 -0.39
CA PHE A 311 11.66 -0.09 0.87
C PHE A 311 13.18 0.10 0.87
N LEU A 312 13.95 -0.86 0.37
CA LEU A 312 15.41 -0.76 0.27
C LEU A 312 15.87 0.40 -0.61
N VAL A 313 15.17 0.66 -1.71
CA VAL A 313 15.41 1.81 -2.59
C VAL A 313 15.06 3.11 -1.88
N ARG A 314 13.93 3.15 -1.17
CA ARG A 314 13.49 4.34 -0.44
C ARG A 314 14.42 4.71 0.71
N GLU A 315 14.92 3.73 1.45
CA GLU A 315 15.94 3.92 2.50
C GLU A 315 17.33 4.25 1.93
N GLY A 316 17.45 4.28 0.60
CA GLY A 316 18.68 4.59 -0.10
C GLY A 316 19.75 3.53 0.09
N LEU A 317 19.39 2.28 0.40
CA LEU A 317 20.30 1.16 0.61
C LEU A 317 20.55 0.39 -0.70
N LEU A 318 19.58 0.41 -1.62
CA LEU A 318 19.65 -0.25 -2.93
C LEU A 318 19.39 0.76 -4.04
N ALA A 319 20.14 0.66 -5.14
CA ALA A 319 19.85 1.41 -6.36
C ALA A 319 19.64 0.47 -7.55
N ARG A 320 18.69 0.84 -8.42
CA ARG A 320 18.40 0.13 -9.67
C ARG A 320 19.15 0.77 -10.82
N THR A 321 19.88 -0.04 -11.58
CA THR A 321 20.59 0.38 -12.79
C THR A 321 20.17 -0.49 -13.98
N PRO A 322 20.41 -0.07 -15.23
CA PRO A 322 20.17 -0.92 -16.40
C PRO A 322 20.95 -2.26 -16.35
N ARG A 323 22.06 -2.32 -15.60
CA ARG A 323 22.89 -3.52 -15.45
C ARG A 323 22.48 -4.43 -14.29
N GLY A 324 21.56 -3.99 -13.44
CA GLY A 324 21.16 -4.70 -12.23
C GLY A 324 21.10 -3.81 -10.99
N ARG A 325 20.97 -4.46 -9.84
CA ARG A 325 20.87 -3.83 -8.52
C ARG A 325 22.26 -3.62 -7.95
N ILE A 326 22.49 -2.46 -7.36
CA ILE A 326 23.75 -2.11 -6.70
C ILE A 326 23.48 -1.67 -5.26
N ALA A 327 24.41 -1.98 -4.36
CA ALA A 327 24.40 -1.47 -3.00
C ALA A 327 24.91 -0.03 -3.00
N THR A 328 24.27 0.83 -2.23
CA THR A 328 24.77 2.21 -2.02
C THR A 328 25.78 2.24 -0.87
N PRO A 329 26.55 3.34 -0.70
CA PRO A 329 27.40 3.52 0.47
C PRO A 329 26.66 3.36 1.81
N ALA A 330 25.37 3.74 1.87
CA ALA A 330 24.56 3.61 3.07
C ALA A 330 24.31 2.13 3.44
N ALA A 331 24.17 1.24 2.46
CA ALA A 331 24.03 -0.19 2.72
C ALA A 331 25.29 -0.82 3.32
N TRP A 332 26.46 -0.44 2.81
CA TRP A 332 27.75 -0.86 3.38
C TRP A 332 27.87 -0.42 4.84
N ALA A 333 27.62 0.87 5.10
CA ALA A 333 27.67 1.42 6.45
C ALA A 333 26.67 0.75 7.39
N HIS A 334 25.47 0.44 6.91
CA HIS A 334 24.42 -0.21 7.69
C HIS A 334 24.82 -1.62 8.16
N LEU A 335 25.48 -2.43 7.33
CA LEU A 335 26.01 -3.74 7.74
C LEU A 335 27.39 -3.67 8.41
N GLY A 336 27.94 -2.47 8.64
CA GLY A 336 29.29 -2.30 9.20
C GLY A 336 30.41 -2.83 8.28
N LEU A 337 30.16 -2.86 6.96
CA LEU A 337 31.10 -3.33 5.94
C LEU A 337 31.74 -2.13 5.22
N ALA A 338 32.95 -2.33 4.69
CA ALA A 338 33.61 -1.33 3.84
C ALA A 338 33.42 -1.69 2.36
N PRO A 339 33.08 -0.72 1.49
CA PRO A 339 32.99 -0.99 0.06
C PRO A 339 34.36 -1.42 -0.50
N PRO A 340 34.42 -2.36 -1.46
CA PRO A 340 35.67 -2.75 -2.07
C PRO A 340 36.34 -1.55 -2.75
N GLN A 341 37.61 -1.32 -2.41
CA GLN A 341 38.39 -0.21 -2.96
C GLN A 341 38.47 -0.34 -4.49
N GLY A 342 37.78 0.55 -5.22
CA GLY A 342 37.77 0.56 -6.69
C GLY A 342 36.39 0.73 -7.34
N THR A 343 35.29 0.68 -6.58
CA THR A 343 33.93 0.89 -7.10
C THR A 343 33.49 2.36 -6.97
N GLY A 344 34.32 3.28 -7.46
CA GLY A 344 33.90 4.67 -7.68
C GLY A 344 32.84 4.71 -8.78
N ALA A 345 31.79 5.51 -8.58
CA ALA A 345 30.81 5.82 -9.60
C ALA A 345 31.49 6.22 -10.92
N PRO A 346 31.01 5.76 -12.10
CA PRO A 346 31.53 6.26 -13.38
C PRO A 346 31.03 7.70 -13.57
N GLY A 347 31.82 8.69 -13.15
CA GLY A 347 31.49 10.09 -13.37
C GLY A 347 32.53 11.03 -12.76
N GLN A 348 33.27 11.72 -13.64
CA GLN A 348 34.29 12.74 -13.36
C GLN A 348 35.66 12.22 -12.89
N GLN A 349 36.34 11.48 -13.77
CA GLN A 349 37.80 11.63 -13.85
C GLN A 349 38.10 12.82 -14.77
N GLY A 350 38.92 13.74 -14.25
CA GLY A 350 39.14 15.08 -14.75
C GLY A 350 39.60 15.14 -16.20
N LEU A 351 38.93 16.00 -16.97
CA LEU A 351 39.28 16.34 -18.35
C LEU A 351 40.19 17.57 -18.43
N PHE A 352 40.83 17.96 -17.32
CA PHE A 352 41.82 19.03 -17.32
C PHE A 352 42.99 18.71 -16.39
N GLY A 353 44.17 18.64 -17.00
CA GLY A 353 45.44 18.96 -16.36
C GLY A 353 46.63 18.29 -17.06
N PRO A 354 47.82 18.92 -17.02
CA PRO A 354 48.15 20.31 -17.33
C PRO A 354 48.63 20.52 -18.77
#